data_AF-B1ZP87-F1
#
_entry.id   AF-B1ZP87-F1
#
_cell.length_a   1.000
_cell.length_b   1.000
_cell.length_c   1.000
_cell.angle_alpha   90.00
_cell.angle_beta   90.00
_cell.angle_gamma   90.00
#
_symmetry.space_group_name_H-M   'P 1'
#
loop_
_entity.id
_entity.type
_entity.pdbx_description
1 polymer ?
#
loop_
_entity_poly.entity_id
_entity_poly.type
_entity_poly.pdbx_seq_one_letter_code
_entity_poly.pdbx_strand_id
1 'polypeptide(L)'
;MALFRRIRRLFRSPEEDPREVLASLLLAAREDPALRRQVLFVLEAPPLQRASLIHSAVHEMTLRGEPAAARAAFVFLTTDEGARAAREALRAP
;
A
#
# COMPACT_ATOMS: atom_id res chain seq x y z
N MET A 1 -12.08 3.99 -2.78
CA MET A 1 -12.62 2.90 -3.64
C MET A 1 -11.87 2.68 -4.97
N ALA A 2 -11.31 3.69 -5.65
CA ALA A 2 -10.58 3.49 -6.92
C ALA A 2 -9.16 2.90 -6.76
N LEU A 3 -8.47 3.26 -5.68
CA LEU A 3 -7.13 2.80 -5.30
C LEU A 3 -7.00 1.26 -5.34
N PHE A 4 -7.85 0.58 -4.56
CA PHE A 4 -7.78 -0.87 -4.37
C PHE A 4 -8.02 -1.68 -5.66
N ARG A 5 -8.89 -1.23 -6.57
CA ARG A 5 -9.11 -1.92 -7.85
C ARG A 5 -7.89 -1.85 -8.77
N ARG A 6 -7.15 -0.74 -8.71
CA ARG A 6 -5.94 -0.52 -9.51
C ARG A 6 -4.80 -1.39 -8.98
N ILE A 7 -4.70 -1.45 -7.66
CA ILE A 7 -3.77 -2.28 -6.90
C ILE A 7 -3.99 -3.78 -7.17
N ARG A 8 -5.25 -4.24 -7.25
CA ARG A 8 -5.58 -5.64 -7.56
C ARG A 8 -4.99 -6.14 -8.89
N ARG A 9 -4.84 -5.28 -9.90
CA ARG A 9 -4.26 -5.67 -11.20
C ARG A 9 -2.75 -5.92 -11.13
N LEU A 10 -2.09 -5.45 -10.07
CA LEU A 10 -0.65 -5.59 -9.88
C LEU A 10 -0.27 -6.91 -9.20
N PHE A 11 -1.22 -7.56 -8.51
CA PHE A 11 -0.96 -8.79 -7.76
C PHE A 11 -1.37 -10.00 -8.58
N ARG A 12 -0.40 -10.84 -8.96
CA ARG A 12 -0.64 -11.99 -9.84
C ARG A 12 -0.75 -13.31 -9.09
N SER A 13 -0.19 -13.45 -7.88
CA SER A 13 -0.19 -14.72 -7.15
C SER A 13 -0.23 -14.58 -5.62
N PRO A 14 -0.93 -15.49 -4.90
CA PRO A 14 -0.90 -15.56 -3.44
C PRO A 14 0.47 -15.93 -2.83
N GLU A 15 1.42 -16.40 -3.65
CA GLU A 15 2.79 -16.76 -3.25
C GLU A 15 3.80 -15.60 -3.35
N GLU A 16 3.39 -14.42 -3.81
CA GLU A 16 4.29 -13.27 -3.97
C GLU A 16 4.87 -12.81 -2.62
N ASP A 17 6.14 -12.44 -2.59
CA ASP A 17 6.76 -11.83 -1.40
C ASP A 17 6.04 -10.49 -1.11
N PRO A 18 5.51 -10.26 0.10
CA PRO A 18 4.90 -8.98 0.49
C PRO A 18 5.76 -7.76 0.19
N ARG A 19 7.10 -7.89 0.17
CA ARG A 19 8.04 -6.82 -0.19
C ARG A 19 8.00 -6.50 -1.68
N GLU A 20 7.93 -7.51 -2.55
CA GLU A 20 7.82 -7.33 -4.00
C GLU A 20 6.46 -6.74 -4.39
N VAL A 21 5.42 -7.19 -3.70
CA VAL A 21 4.05 -6.65 -3.77
C VAL A 21 4.04 -5.16 -3.40
N LEU A 22 4.70 -4.80 -2.29
CA LEU A 22 4.83 -3.41 -1.87
C LEU A 22 5.66 -2.58 -2.87
N ALA A 23 6.77 -3.12 -3.37
CA ALA A 23 7.59 -2.45 -4.37
C ALA A 23 6.80 -2.16 -5.66
N SER A 24 6.01 -3.13 -6.13
CA SER A 24 5.14 -2.99 -7.29
C SER A 24 4.07 -1.92 -7.08
N LEU A 25 3.48 -1.85 -5.88
CA LEU A 25 2.55 -0.79 -5.51
C LEU A 25 3.22 0.59 -5.57
N LEU A 26 4.43 0.72 -5.01
CA LEU A 26 5.15 1.99 -4.99
C LEU A 26 5.58 2.41 -6.40
N LEU A 27 6.02 1.47 -7.24
CA LEU A 27 6.32 1.72 -8.66
C LEU A 27 5.09 2.23 -9.42
N ALA A 28 3.95 1.53 -9.29
CA ALA A 28 2.71 1.98 -9.92
C ALA A 28 2.27 3.36 -9.40
N ALA A 29 2.50 3.64 -8.12
CA ALA A 29 2.25 4.95 -7.54
C ALA A 29 3.22 6.03 -8.02
N ARG A 30 4.44 5.70 -8.45
CA ARG A 30 5.32 6.67 -9.13
C ARG A 30 4.81 7.04 -10.51
N GLU A 31 4.27 6.07 -11.24
CA GLU A 31 3.79 6.24 -12.62
C GLU A 31 2.41 6.91 -12.72
N ASP A 32 1.56 6.79 -11.70
CA ASP A 32 0.25 7.42 -11.65
C ASP A 32 0.19 8.54 -10.59
N PRO A 33 0.17 9.83 -10.98
CA PRO A 33 0.14 10.95 -10.05
C PRO A 33 -1.09 10.97 -9.11
N ALA A 34 -2.23 10.44 -9.55
CA ALA A 34 -3.42 10.37 -8.71
C ALA A 34 -3.26 9.30 -7.62
N LEU A 35 -2.72 8.14 -8.00
CA LEU A 35 -2.34 7.07 -7.09
C LEU A 35 -1.26 7.54 -6.11
N ARG A 36 -0.22 8.23 -6.60
CA ARG A 36 0.84 8.82 -5.78
C ARG A 36 0.30 9.67 -4.65
N ARG A 37 -0.59 10.62 -4.98
CA ARG A 37 -1.20 11.53 -4.00
C ARG A 37 -2.00 10.78 -2.95
N GLN A 38 -2.76 9.75 -3.35
CA GLN A 38 -3.54 8.94 -2.42
C GLN A 38 -2.64 8.16 -1.45
N VAL A 39 -1.56 7.56 -1.96
CA VAL A 39 -0.60 6.84 -1.11
C VAL A 39 0.12 7.79 -0.17
N LEU A 40 0.62 8.93 -0.67
CA LEU A 40 1.27 9.95 0.16
C LEU A 40 0.35 10.49 1.26
N PHE A 41 -0.92 10.75 0.94
CA PHE A 41 -1.90 11.21 1.93
C PHE A 41 -2.02 10.24 3.12
N VAL A 42 -2.04 8.93 2.87
CA VAL A 42 -2.07 7.92 3.94
C VAL A 42 -0.75 7.89 4.71
N LEU A 43 0.40 7.95 4.00
CA LEU A 43 1.72 7.86 4.62
C LEU A 43 2.09 9.09 5.46
N GLU A 44 1.53 10.25 5.14
CA GLU A 44 1.75 11.52 5.85
C GLU A 44 0.84 11.69 7.07
N ALA A 45 -0.16 10.82 7.24
CA ALA A 45 -1.02 10.83 8.43
C ALA A 45 -0.23 10.48 9.71
N PRO A 46 -0.64 11.02 10.88
CA PRO A 46 -0.08 10.64 12.19
C PRO A 46 -0.10 9.12 12.41
N PRO A 47 0.87 8.52 13.12
CA PRO A 47 1.02 7.06 13.21
C PRO A 47 -0.26 6.31 13.60
N LEU A 48 -0.99 6.79 14.61
CA LEU A 48 -2.26 6.18 15.05
C LEU A 48 -3.34 6.24 13.95
N GLN A 49 -3.45 7.38 13.27
CA GLN A 49 -4.43 7.55 12.18
C GLN A 49 -4.04 6.70 10.96
N ARG A 50 -2.77 6.67 10.60
CA ARG A 50 -2.23 5.84 9.52
C ARG A 50 -2.50 4.36 9.78
N ALA A 51 -2.20 3.87 10.98
CA ALA A 51 -2.48 2.49 11.36
C ALA A 51 -3.97 2.17 11.25
N SER A 52 -4.85 3.07 11.73
CA SER A 52 -6.30 2.89 11.59
C SER A 52 -6.75 2.81 10.12
N LEU A 53 -6.29 3.73 9.26
CA LEU A 53 -6.64 3.74 7.84
C LEU A 53 -6.17 2.47 7.13
N ILE A 54 -4.95 2.02 7.42
CA ILE A 54 -4.38 0.80 6.85
C ILE A 54 -5.13 -0.44 7.35
N HIS A 55 -5.46 -0.51 8.64
CA HIS A 55 -6.22 -1.64 9.19
C HIS A 55 -7.61 -1.73 8.56
N SER A 56 -8.30 -0.61 8.37
CA SER A 56 -9.57 -0.58 7.63
C SER A 56 -9.39 -1.06 6.19
N ALA A 57 -8.32 -0.64 5.51
CA ALA A 57 -8.00 -1.09 4.16
C ALA A 57 -7.73 -2.60 4.10
N VAL A 58 -6.91 -3.12 5.00
CA VAL A 58 -6.57 -4.56 5.09
C VAL A 58 -7.82 -5.38 5.43
N HIS A 59 -8.71 -4.87 6.29
CA HIS A 59 -9.98 -5.51 6.58
C HIS A 59 -10.88 -5.57 5.33
N GLU A 60 -11.00 -4.48 4.58
CA GLU A 60 -11.73 -4.44 3.31
C GLU A 60 -11.14 -5.43 2.28
N MET A 61 -9.80 -5.50 2.18
CA MET A 61 -9.10 -6.48 1.35
C MET A 61 -9.39 -7.93 1.79
N THR A 62 -9.48 -8.17 3.09
CA THR A 62 -9.82 -9.50 3.66
C THR A 62 -11.23 -9.91 3.27
N LEU A 63 -12.21 -9.02 3.44
CA LEU A 63 -13.61 -9.26 3.05
C LEU A 63 -13.78 -9.53 1.55
N ARG A 64 -12.90 -8.97 0.72
CA ARG A 64 -12.88 -9.17 -0.74
C ARG A 64 -12.11 -10.39 -1.21
N GLY A 65 -11.46 -11.12 -0.31
CA GLY A 65 -10.64 -12.27 -0.67
C GLY A 65 -9.35 -11.90 -1.41
N GLU A 66 -8.81 -10.69 -1.20
CA GLU A 66 -7.52 -10.29 -1.79
C GLU A 66 -6.38 -11.17 -1.25
N PRO A 67 -5.28 -11.37 -2.02
CA PRO A 67 -4.18 -12.23 -1.63
C PRO A 67 -3.57 -11.91 -0.26
N ALA A 68 -3.09 -12.92 0.45
CA ALA A 68 -2.46 -12.75 1.76
C ALA A 68 -1.21 -11.84 1.68
N ALA A 69 -0.40 -12.01 0.63
CA ALA A 69 0.75 -11.16 0.36
C ALA A 69 0.39 -9.68 0.19
N ALA A 70 -0.69 -9.40 -0.54
CA ALA A 70 -1.23 -8.05 -0.70
C ALA A 70 -1.63 -7.42 0.64
N ARG A 71 -2.30 -8.17 1.51
CA ARG A 71 -2.67 -7.69 2.85
C ARG A 71 -1.42 -7.44 3.72
N ALA A 72 -0.45 -8.35 3.69
CA ALA A 72 0.78 -8.24 4.46
C ALA A 72 1.64 -7.03 4.03
N ALA A 73 1.70 -6.73 2.73
CA ALA A 73 2.39 -5.56 2.20
C ALA A 73 1.86 -4.24 2.80
N PHE A 74 0.54 -4.14 2.97
CA PHE A 74 -0.07 -2.97 3.60
C PHE A 74 0.22 -2.87 5.09
N VAL A 75 0.30 -4.00 5.80
CA VAL A 75 0.62 -4.02 7.24
C VAL A 75 2.00 -3.40 7.51
N PHE A 76 2.98 -3.59 6.62
CA PHE A 76 4.30 -2.96 6.78
C PHE A 76 4.24 -1.41 6.85
N LEU A 77 3.27 -0.80 6.16
CA LEU A 77 3.07 0.65 6.12
C LEU A 77 2.51 1.22 7.44
N THR A 78 2.06 0.40 8.38
CA THR A 78 1.64 0.87 9.71
C THR A 78 2.84 1.33 10.54
N THR A 79 4.00 0.70 10.33
CA THR A 79 5.25 1.04 11.03
C THR A 79 5.81 2.38 10.56
N ASP A 80 6.47 3.12 11.46
CA ASP A 80 7.11 4.39 11.08
C ASP A 80 8.26 4.19 10.09
N GLU A 81 9.01 3.10 10.24
CA GLU A 81 10.08 2.71 9.32
C GLU A 81 9.52 2.45 7.91
N GLY A 82 8.50 1.59 7.80
CA GLY A 82 7.90 1.27 6.52
C GLY A 82 7.24 2.48 5.85
N ALA A 83 6.56 3.31 6.65
CA ALA A 83 5.99 4.56 6.14
C ALA A 83 7.05 5.56 5.68
N ARG A 84 8.20 5.65 6.37
CA ARG A 84 9.32 6.50 5.95
C ARG A 84 9.93 5.99 4.64
N ALA A 85 10.27 4.71 4.57
CA ALA A 85 10.85 4.10 3.37
C ALA A 85 9.93 4.26 2.14
N ALA A 86 8.62 4.04 2.31
CA ALA A 86 7.64 4.25 1.23
C ALA A 86 7.56 5.72 0.78
N ARG A 87 7.65 6.68 1.70
CA ARG A 87 7.67 8.12 1.35
C ARG A 87 8.91 8.49 0.56
N GLU A 88 10.08 8.02 0.96
CA GLU A 88 11.34 8.25 0.25
C GLU A 88 11.27 7.69 -1.17
N ALA A 89 10.76 6.46 -1.34
CA ALA A 89 10.57 5.83 -2.65
C ALA A 89 9.64 6.61 -3.59
N LEU A 90 8.64 7.32 -3.05
CA LEU A 90 7.67 8.10 -3.85
C LEU A 90 8.09 9.55 -4.12
N ARG A 91 9.03 10.07 -3.33
CA ARG A 91 9.59 11.43 -3.49
C ARG A 91 10.87 11.47 -4.31
N ALA A 92 11.51 10.32 -4.53
CA ALA A 92 12.63 10.20 -5.44
C ALA A 92 12.22 10.59 -6.88
N PRO A 93 13.03 11.40 -7.59
CA PRO A 93 12.76 11.82 -8.97
C PRO A 93 12.63 10.62 -9.91
#